data_AF-A0A2G6NXR5-F1
#
_entry.id   AF-A0A2G6NXR5-F1
#
_cell.length_a   1.000
_cell.length_b   1.000
_cell.length_c   1.000
_cell.angle_alpha   90.00
_cell.angle_beta   90.00
_cell.angle_gamma   90.00
#
_symmetry.space_group_name_H-M   'P 1'
#
loop_
_entity.id
_entity.type
_entity.pdbx_description
1 polymer ?
#
loop_
_entity_poly.entity_id
_entity_poly.type
_entity_poly.pdbx_seq_one_letter_code
_entity_poly.pdbx_strand_id
1 'polypeptide(L)'
;MKKFSVVLLAFLLAFNLMACAPQTETPAETTAATTEAATTEAFSTEAASTEAPTTEAATTAPEKAGYTPFSVVTFEDKEVTFDHVPERVVSFNLHTTENLLALGLGDKMVGRSY
;
A
#
# COMPACT_ATOMS: atom_id res chain seq x y z
N MET A 1 53.96 7.49 5.60
CA MET A 1 52.55 7.55 5.14
C MET A 1 52.35 7.15 3.67
N LYS A 2 53.30 7.40 2.75
CA LYS A 2 53.21 6.94 1.34
C LYS A 2 53.14 5.42 1.14
N LYS A 3 53.82 4.63 1.97
CA LYS A 3 53.83 3.16 1.90
C LYS A 3 52.48 2.55 2.30
N PHE A 4 51.84 3.11 3.33
CA PHE A 4 50.51 2.71 3.80
C PHE A 4 49.40 3.15 2.83
N SER A 5 49.58 4.30 2.16
CA SER A 5 48.63 4.77 1.14
C SER A 5 48.57 3.86 -0.08
N VAL A 6 49.70 3.27 -0.49
CA VAL A 6 49.73 2.31 -1.61
C VAL A 6 49.10 0.97 -1.22
N VAL A 7 49.33 0.52 0.03
CA VAL A 7 48.73 -0.73 0.54
C VAL A 7 47.21 -0.59 0.72
N LEU A 8 46.72 0.56 1.20
CA LEU A 8 45.29 0.84 1.34
C LEU A 8 44.59 0.95 -0.03
N LEU A 9 45.23 1.60 -1.02
CA LEU A 9 44.69 1.73 -2.37
C LEU A 9 44.64 0.38 -3.10
N ALA A 10 45.65 -0.49 -2.90
CA ALA A 10 45.66 -1.84 -3.46
C ALA A 10 44.55 -2.73 -2.87
N PHE A 11 44.24 -2.56 -1.58
CA PHE A 11 43.19 -3.33 -0.91
C PHE A 11 41.77 -2.94 -1.39
N LEU A 12 41.55 -1.65 -1.68
CA LEU A 12 40.28 -1.14 -2.23
C LEU A 12 40.02 -1.59 -3.67
N LEU A 13 41.07 -1.78 -4.49
CA LEU A 13 40.93 -2.27 -5.86
C LEU A 13 40.54 -3.76 -5.91
N ALA A 14 41.01 -4.57 -4.95
CA ALA A 14 40.74 -6.00 -4.91
C ALA A 14 39.28 -6.35 -4.52
N PHE A 15 38.57 -5.45 -3.83
CA PHE A 15 37.17 -5.67 -3.41
C PHE A 15 36.12 -5.46 -4.52
N ASN A 16 36.51 -4.90 -5.68
CA ASN A 16 35.57 -4.56 -6.76
C ASN A 16 35.38 -5.67 -7.83
N LEU A 17 35.99 -6.85 -7.67
CA LEU A 17 35.97 -7.93 -8.67
C LEU A 17 34.98 -9.08 -8.38
N MET A 18 34.15 -9.00 -7.33
CA MET A 18 33.11 -10.00 -7.02
C MET A 18 31.68 -9.51 -7.34
N ALA A 19 31.55 -8.66 -8.36
CA ALA A 19 30.25 -8.21 -8.88
C ALA A 19 30.19 -8.41 -10.40
N CYS A 20 30.32 -9.65 -10.85
CA CYS A 20 29.91 -10.05 -12.19
C CYS A 20 29.62 -11.55 -12.21
N ALA A 21 28.39 -11.93 -11.90
CA ALA A 21 27.85 -13.23 -12.29
C ALA A 21 26.90 -13.00 -13.48
N PRO A 22 27.30 -13.33 -14.72
CA PRO A 22 26.35 -13.58 -15.78
C PRO A 22 25.85 -15.03 -15.66
N GLN A 23 24.55 -15.22 -15.58
CA GLN A 23 23.91 -16.51 -15.88
C GLN A 23 23.21 -16.30 -17.23
N THR A 24 23.84 -16.80 -18.29
CA THR A 24 23.37 -16.73 -19.68
C THR A 24 22.92 -18.15 -20.09
N GLU A 25 21.61 -18.28 -20.39
CA GLU A 25 21.02 -19.08 -21.49
C GLU A 25 20.97 -20.63 -21.33
N THR A 26 19.95 -21.41 -21.72
CA THR A 26 18.88 -21.35 -22.77
C THR A 26 18.18 -22.76 -22.77
N PRO A 27 17.16 -23.14 -23.59
CA PRO A 27 15.81 -22.61 -23.89
C PRO A 27 14.67 -23.65 -23.64
N ALA A 28 13.41 -23.22 -23.77
CA ALA A 28 12.38 -24.02 -24.46
C ALA A 28 11.26 -23.08 -24.94
N GLU A 29 11.19 -22.90 -26.25
CA GLU A 29 10.08 -22.29 -26.97
C GLU A 29 8.78 -23.08 -26.75
N THR A 30 7.65 -22.37 -26.68
CA THR A 30 6.54 -22.63 -27.62
C THR A 30 5.69 -21.36 -27.73
N THR A 31 5.82 -20.75 -28.89
CA THR A 31 4.94 -19.82 -29.58
C THR A 31 3.45 -20.16 -29.48
N ALA A 32 2.62 -19.17 -29.19
CA ALA A 32 1.41 -18.87 -29.97
C ALA A 32 0.85 -17.49 -29.63
N ALA A 33 0.88 -16.61 -30.64
CA ALA A 33 0.13 -15.36 -30.68
C ALA A 33 -1.36 -15.63 -30.95
N THR A 34 -2.24 -14.76 -30.42
CA THR A 34 -3.61 -14.43 -30.87
C THR A 34 -4.10 -13.34 -29.90
N THR A 35 -4.17 -12.06 -30.27
CA THR A 35 -5.15 -11.37 -31.13
C THR A 35 -6.50 -11.19 -30.44
N GLU A 36 -6.91 -9.91 -30.32
CA GLU A 36 -8.26 -9.36 -30.09
C GLU A 36 -8.99 -9.79 -28.80
N ALA A 37 -9.75 -8.95 -28.10
CA ALA A 37 -10.50 -7.79 -28.55
C ALA A 37 -10.59 -6.74 -27.44
N ALA A 38 -10.49 -5.49 -27.86
CA ALA A 38 -11.09 -4.38 -27.15
C ALA A 38 -12.61 -4.54 -27.21
N THR A 39 -13.26 -4.67 -26.06
CA THR A 39 -14.70 -4.45 -25.94
C THR A 39 -14.92 -3.12 -25.25
N THR A 40 -15.04 -2.11 -26.10
CA THR A 40 -15.73 -0.86 -25.80
C THR A 40 -17.22 -1.16 -25.83
N GLU A 41 -17.85 -1.25 -24.66
CA GLU A 41 -19.30 -1.06 -24.57
C GLU A 41 -19.56 0.32 -23.99
N ALA A 42 -20.09 1.16 -24.86
CA ALA A 42 -20.59 2.48 -24.56
C ALA A 42 -21.75 2.36 -23.56
N PHE A 43 -21.54 2.82 -22.33
CA PHE A 43 -22.65 3.03 -21.41
C PHE A 43 -23.41 4.28 -21.88
N SER A 44 -24.53 4.03 -22.53
CA SER A 44 -25.47 5.01 -23.02
C SER A 44 -25.87 6.00 -21.92
N THR A 45 -25.71 7.29 -22.24
CA THR A 45 -26.32 8.40 -21.52
C THR A 45 -27.83 8.32 -21.70
N GLU A 46 -28.56 8.05 -20.63
CA GLU A 46 -29.96 8.44 -20.52
C GLU A 46 -30.09 9.46 -19.39
N ALA A 47 -30.26 10.71 -19.80
CA ALA A 47 -30.66 11.80 -18.95
C ALA A 47 -32.16 11.64 -18.64
N ALA A 48 -32.47 11.21 -17.43
CA ALA A 48 -33.82 11.33 -16.87
C ALA A 48 -33.81 12.45 -15.83
N SER A 49 -34.19 13.64 -16.29
CA SER A 49 -34.53 14.78 -15.45
C SER A 49 -35.89 14.53 -14.81
N THR A 50 -35.93 14.33 -13.49
CA THR A 50 -37.15 14.46 -12.68
C THR A 50 -36.81 15.28 -11.45
N GLU A 51 -37.42 16.46 -11.37
CA GLU A 51 -37.35 17.39 -10.24
C GLU A 51 -38.09 16.84 -9.01
N ALA A 52 -37.43 17.01 -7.85
CA ALA A 52 -37.93 17.23 -6.47
C ALA A 52 -39.03 16.30 -5.88
N PRO A 53 -38.86 15.87 -4.61
CA PRO A 53 -39.11 16.81 -3.51
C PRO A 53 -37.95 16.91 -2.52
N THR A 54 -37.77 18.12 -2.00
CA THR A 54 -36.91 18.44 -0.85
C THR A 54 -37.42 17.69 0.37
N THR A 55 -36.94 16.46 0.56
CA THR A 55 -36.98 15.80 1.86
C THR A 55 -35.92 16.48 2.71
N GLU A 56 -36.37 17.31 3.63
CA GLU A 56 -35.59 17.79 4.76
C GLU A 56 -35.12 16.55 5.53
N ALA A 57 -33.95 16.03 5.14
CA ALA A 57 -33.28 14.96 5.85
C ALA A 57 -32.87 15.56 7.19
N ALA A 58 -33.73 15.41 8.19
CA ALA A 58 -33.34 15.45 9.58
C ALA A 58 -32.13 14.51 9.68
N THR A 59 -30.94 15.11 9.73
CA THR A 59 -29.69 14.41 9.98
C THR A 59 -29.79 14.01 11.45
N THR A 60 -30.47 12.89 11.70
CA THR A 60 -30.32 12.16 12.94
C THR A 60 -28.85 11.77 12.97
N ALA A 61 -28.07 12.51 13.74
CA ALA A 61 -26.70 12.14 14.05
C ALA A 61 -26.74 10.66 14.44
N PRO A 62 -25.89 9.81 13.84
CA PRO A 62 -25.90 8.39 14.17
C PRO A 62 -25.68 8.29 15.68
N GLU A 63 -26.66 7.70 16.39
CA GLU A 63 -26.45 7.27 17.76
C GLU A 63 -25.16 6.45 17.76
N LYS A 64 -24.18 6.87 18.58
CA LYS A 64 -22.92 6.14 18.75
C LYS A 64 -23.30 4.73 19.23
N ALA A 65 -23.30 3.77 18.32
CA ALA A 65 -23.25 2.37 18.69
C ALA A 65 -22.07 2.22 19.68
N GLY A 66 -22.35 1.67 20.85
CA GLY A 66 -21.34 1.51 21.89
C GLY A 66 -20.12 0.78 21.34
N TYR A 67 -18.91 1.27 21.65
CA TYR A 67 -17.68 0.61 21.28
C TYR A 67 -17.51 -0.66 22.12
N THR A 68 -17.29 -1.80 21.46
CA THR A 68 -16.97 -3.06 22.14
C THR A 68 -15.46 -3.29 22.08
N PRO A 69 -14.77 -3.42 23.23
CA PRO A 69 -13.36 -3.74 23.25
C PRO A 69 -13.02 -5.05 22.53
N PHE A 70 -11.86 -5.09 21.88
CA PHE A 70 -11.37 -6.28 21.19
C PHE A 70 -9.84 -6.40 21.30
N SER A 71 -9.34 -7.63 21.20
CA SER A 71 -7.91 -7.93 21.15
C SER A 71 -7.48 -8.37 19.74
N VAL A 72 -6.26 -8.01 19.37
CA VAL A 72 -5.60 -8.49 18.14
C VAL A 72 -4.26 -9.09 18.53
N VAL A 73 -3.90 -10.21 17.92
CA VAL A 73 -2.56 -10.79 18.03
C VAL A 73 -1.71 -10.28 16.87
N THR A 74 -0.57 -9.67 17.20
CA THR A 74 0.40 -9.17 16.21
C THR A 74 1.23 -10.30 15.62
N PHE A 75 2.02 -10.00 14.57
CA PHE A 75 2.93 -10.99 13.99
C PHE A 75 4.01 -11.50 14.98
N GLU A 76 4.32 -10.72 16.03
CA GLU A 76 5.28 -11.07 17.08
C GLU A 76 4.62 -11.79 18.27
N ASP A 77 3.44 -12.37 18.08
CA ASP A 77 2.64 -13.06 19.11
C ASP A 77 2.27 -12.17 20.32
N LYS A 78 2.33 -10.84 20.17
CA LYS A 78 1.87 -9.90 21.21
C LYS A 78 0.37 -9.67 21.08
N GLU A 79 -0.35 -9.84 22.18
CA GLU A 79 -1.76 -9.43 22.29
C GLU A 79 -1.84 -7.93 22.56
N VAL A 80 -2.63 -7.23 21.75
CA VAL A 80 -2.93 -5.80 21.90
C VAL A 80 -4.44 -5.64 22.00
N THR A 81 -4.90 -5.10 23.13
CA THR A 81 -6.32 -4.80 23.37
C THR A 81 -6.62 -3.34 23.04
N PHE A 82 -7.68 -3.11 22.30
CA PHE A 82 -8.26 -1.81 22.05
C PHE A 82 -9.54 -1.68 22.87
N ASP A 83 -9.55 -0.73 23.82
CA ASP A 83 -10.65 -0.42 24.73
C ASP A 83 -11.47 0.81 24.30
N HIS A 84 -10.98 1.53 23.28
CA HIS A 84 -11.68 2.60 22.58
C HIS A 84 -11.26 2.64 21.10
N VAL A 85 -12.02 3.36 20.28
CA VAL A 85 -11.64 3.61 18.88
C VAL A 85 -10.37 4.48 18.85
N PRO A 86 -9.28 4.08 18.17
CA PRO A 86 -8.09 4.91 18.05
C PRO A 86 -8.38 6.27 17.40
N GLU A 87 -7.86 7.33 17.99
CA GLU A 87 -8.03 8.72 17.49
C GLU A 87 -6.78 9.27 16.81
N ARG A 88 -5.61 8.68 17.07
CA ARG A 88 -4.33 9.10 16.50
C ARG A 88 -3.54 7.87 16.05
N VAL A 89 -3.33 7.75 14.75
CA VAL A 89 -2.69 6.60 14.13
C VAL A 89 -1.45 7.06 13.38
N VAL A 90 -0.34 6.36 13.59
CA VAL A 90 0.87 6.49 12.77
C VAL A 90 1.01 5.23 11.92
N SER A 91 1.13 5.40 10.61
CA SER A 91 1.33 4.28 9.68
C SER A 91 2.80 4.17 9.28
N PHE A 92 3.38 2.98 9.42
CA PHE A 92 4.77 2.67 9.03
C PHE A 92 4.87 1.71 7.84
N ASN A 93 3.74 1.48 7.15
CA ASN A 93 3.73 0.62 5.97
C ASN A 93 2.80 1.19 4.89
N LEU A 94 3.19 1.01 3.62
CA LEU A 94 2.42 1.48 2.48
C LEU A 94 1.02 0.87 2.45
N HIS A 95 0.92 -0.45 2.55
CA HIS A 95 -0.38 -1.14 2.51
C HIS A 95 -1.30 -0.74 3.67
N THR A 96 -0.76 -0.54 4.88
CA THR A 96 -1.54 -0.06 6.02
C THR A 96 -2.07 1.36 5.79
N THR A 97 -1.25 2.21 5.17
CA THR A 97 -1.65 3.58 4.82
C THR A 97 -2.79 3.57 3.80
N GLU A 98 -2.68 2.77 2.74
CA GLU A 98 -3.72 2.68 1.72
C GLU A 98 -5.03 2.11 2.28
N ASN A 99 -4.96 1.10 3.16
CA ASN A 99 -6.15 0.58 3.85
C ASN A 99 -6.87 1.65 4.69
N LEU A 100 -6.12 2.43 5.48
CA LEU A 100 -6.70 3.51 6.28
C LEU A 100 -7.38 4.58 5.40
N LEU A 101 -6.76 4.93 4.27
CA LEU A 101 -7.32 5.89 3.32
C LEU A 101 -8.57 5.34 2.60
N ALA A 102 -8.53 4.08 2.16
CA ALA A 102 -9.66 3.42 1.51
C ALA A 102 -10.88 3.29 2.44
N LEU A 103 -10.64 3.14 3.75
CA LEU A 103 -11.68 3.12 4.77
C LEU A 103 -12.17 4.52 5.19
N GLY A 104 -11.62 5.59 4.60
CA GLY A 104 -11.99 6.98 4.93
C GLY A 104 -11.46 7.47 6.28
N LEU A 105 -10.46 6.80 6.87
CA LEU A 105 -9.92 7.09 8.20
C LEU A 105 -8.71 8.06 8.16
N GLY A 106 -8.59 8.84 7.08
CA GLY A 106 -7.46 9.76 6.90
C GLY A 106 -7.39 10.87 7.96
N ASP A 107 -8.53 11.24 8.55
CA ASP A 107 -8.65 12.21 9.64
C ASP A 107 -8.01 11.74 10.96
N LYS A 108 -7.91 10.42 11.17
CA LYS A 108 -7.26 9.81 12.35
C LYS A 108 -5.75 9.64 12.20
N MET A 109 -5.20 9.87 11.00
CA MET A 109 -3.78 9.69 10.75
C MET A 109 -2.99 10.94 11.18
N VAL A 110 -2.04 10.77 12.10
CA VAL A 110 -1.16 11.87 12.56
C VAL A 110 0.24 11.81 11.93
N GLY A 111 0.56 10.73 11.22
CA GLY A 111 1.83 10.57 10.52
C GLY A 111 1.86 9.32 9.65
N ARG A 112 2.72 9.35 8.63
CA ARG A 112 2.98 8.22 7.74
C ARG A 112 4.46 8.15 7.38
N SER A 113 5.00 6.94 7.31
CA SER A 113 6.35 6.63 6.86
C SER A 113 6.30 5.39 5.96
N TYR A 114 7.20 5.31 5.00
CA TYR A 114 7.33 4.21 4.04
C TYR A 114 8.77 3.72 3.99
#